data_AF-A0A2D4VL61-F1
#
_entry.id   AF-A0A2D4VL61-F1
#
_cell.length_a   1.000
_cell.length_b   1.000
_cell.length_c   1.000
_cell.angle_alpha   90.00
_cell.angle_beta   90.00
_cell.angle_gamma   90.00
#
_symmetry.space_group_name_H-M   'P 1'
#
loop_
_entity.id
_entity.type
_entity.pdbx_description
1 polymer ?
#
loop_
_entity_poly.entity_id
_entity_poly.type
_entity_poly.pdbx_seq_one_letter_code
_entity_poly.pdbx_strand_id
1 'polypeptide(L)'
;MRQTCATSGVNGIALTKLDVLDGFDEVKICTGYKLDGQVLDYLPGGAALQARVEPIYETLEGWQETTFGARTWAELPAQAIKYVRHIEELIECPVTLLSTSPEREDTILMKDPFED
;
A
#
# COMPACT_ATOMS: atom_id res chain seq x y z
N MET A 1 3.27 -4.36 6.90
CA MET A 1 3.94 -3.12 6.45
C MET A 1 4.21 -2.15 7.59
N ARG A 2 3.22 -1.73 8.39
CA ARG A 2 3.42 -0.87 9.58
C ARG A 2 4.62 -1.30 10.45
N GLN A 3 4.65 -2.57 10.86
CA GLN A 3 5.77 -3.13 11.63
C GLN A 3 7.13 -2.99 10.92
N THR A 4 7.18 -3.26 9.61
CA THR A 4 8.39 -3.10 8.79
C THR A 4 8.88 -1.65 8.78
N CYS A 5 7.97 -0.69 8.63
CA CYS A 5 8.32 0.73 8.67
C CYS A 5 8.89 1.12 10.05
N ALA A 6 8.25 0.67 11.13
CA ALA A 6 8.66 0.95 12.50
C ALA A 6 10.02 0.35 12.89
N THR A 7 10.37 -0.84 12.40
CA THR A 7 11.60 -1.54 12.82
C THR A 7 12.81 -1.31 11.91
N SER A 8 12.58 -0.94 10.66
CA SER A 8 13.64 -0.94 9.64
C SER A 8 14.19 0.45 9.32
N GLY A 9 13.76 1.50 10.04
CA GLY A 9 14.20 2.87 9.81
C GLY A 9 13.77 3.43 8.45
N VAL A 10 12.63 2.99 7.94
CA VAL A 10 12.12 3.40 6.62
C VAL A 10 11.52 4.81 6.71
N ASN A 11 12.06 5.75 5.94
CA ASN A 11 11.56 7.12 5.86
C ASN A 11 10.52 7.35 4.74
N GLY A 12 10.37 6.38 3.84
CA GLY A 12 9.38 6.38 2.77
C GLY A 12 9.37 5.06 2.03
N ILE A 13 8.24 4.71 1.42
CA ILE A 13 8.09 3.48 0.64
C ILE A 13 7.97 3.77 -0.85
N ALA A 14 8.48 2.82 -1.65
CA ALA A 14 8.10 2.68 -3.04
C ALA A 14 6.88 1.75 -3.13
N LEU A 15 5.73 2.29 -3.54
CA LEU A 15 4.55 1.50 -3.87
C LEU A 15 4.61 1.11 -5.35
N THR A 16 4.41 -0.17 -5.66
CA THR A 16 4.61 -0.69 -7.02
C THR A 16 3.40 -1.47 -7.49
N LYS A 17 3.26 -1.61 -8.80
CA LYS A 17 2.19 -2.40 -9.45
C LYS A 17 0.79 -1.91 -9.11
N LEU A 18 0.60 -0.60 -9.06
CA LEU A 18 -0.74 -0.03 -8.83
C LEU A 18 -1.72 -0.43 -9.95
N ASP A 19 -1.21 -0.54 -11.18
CA ASP A 19 -1.93 -0.95 -12.40
C ASP A 19 -2.59 -2.32 -12.29
N VAL A 20 -2.06 -3.21 -11.45
CA VAL A 20 -2.65 -4.54 -11.22
C VAL A 20 -4.00 -4.46 -10.49
N LEU A 21 -4.29 -3.34 -9.83
CA LEU A 21 -5.54 -3.10 -9.11
C LEU A 21 -6.58 -2.36 -9.97
N ASP A 22 -6.25 -1.99 -11.21
CA ASP A 22 -7.20 -1.39 -12.14
C ASP A 22 -8.35 -2.36 -12.46
N GLY A 23 -9.57 -1.83 -12.62
CA GLY A 23 -10.76 -2.60 -13.00
C GLY A 23 -11.46 -3.31 -11.84
N PHE A 24 -10.95 -3.22 -10.61
CA PHE A 24 -11.62 -3.76 -9.43
C PHE A 24 -12.72 -2.81 -8.96
N ASP A 25 -13.89 -3.37 -8.60
CA ASP A 25 -14.97 -2.62 -7.95
C ASP A 25 -14.62 -2.24 -6.50
N GLU A 26 -13.86 -3.11 -5.83
CA GLU A 26 -13.45 -2.96 -4.44
C GLU A 26 -12.03 -3.48 -4.23
N VAL A 27 -11.27 -2.80 -3.36
CA VAL A 27 -9.93 -3.22 -2.95
C VAL A 27 -9.92 -3.45 -1.44
N LYS A 28 -9.38 -4.59 -1.01
CA LYS A 28 -9.29 -4.95 0.41
C LYS A 28 -7.88 -4.79 0.95
N ILE A 29 -7.77 -4.11 2.09
CA ILE A 29 -6.51 -3.88 2.77
C ILE A 29 -6.53 -4.62 4.10
N CYS A 30 -5.55 -5.48 4.34
CA CYS A 30 -5.38 -6.15 5.62
C CYS A 30 -4.82 -5.14 6.63
N THR A 31 -5.64 -4.76 7.61
CA THR A 31 -5.29 -3.74 8.63
C THR A 31 -4.89 -4.35 9.97
N GLY A 32 -5.15 -5.65 10.17
CA GLY A 32 -4.79 -6.38 11.37
C GLY A 32 -5.06 -7.86 11.22
N TYR A 33 -4.93 -8.58 12.33
CA TYR A 33 -5.03 -10.02 12.39
C TYR A 33 -5.83 -10.44 13.62
N LYS A 34 -6.65 -11.48 13.50
CA LYS A 34 -7.23 -12.17 14.64
C LYS A 34 -6.46 -13.47 14.88
N LEU A 35 -6.01 -13.68 16.11
CA LEU A 35 -5.33 -14.89 16.54
C LEU A 35 -5.98 -15.40 17.82
N ASP A 36 -6.59 -16.59 17.76
CA ASP A 36 -7.16 -17.27 18.92
C ASP A 36 -8.13 -16.36 19.74
N GLY A 37 -8.90 -15.52 19.05
CA GLY A 37 -9.87 -14.59 19.63
C GLY A 37 -9.31 -13.20 19.99
N GLN A 38 -8.01 -12.97 19.90
CA GLN A 38 -7.37 -11.68 20.14
C GLN A 38 -7.10 -10.94 18.83
N VAL A 39 -7.26 -9.61 18.84
CA VAL A 39 -6.91 -8.75 17.71
C VAL A 39 -5.47 -8.25 17.87
N LEU A 40 -4.71 -8.36 16.79
CA LEU A 40 -3.33 -7.91 16.66
C LEU A 40 -3.25 -6.88 15.54
N ASP A 41 -2.52 -5.80 15.76
CA ASP A 41 -2.18 -4.78 14.77
C ASP A 41 -0.80 -5.01 14.11
N TYR A 42 -0.17 -6.14 14.41
CA TYR A 42 1.12 -6.59 13.86
C TYR A 42 1.06 -8.06 13.46
N LEU A 43 1.96 -8.47 12.56
CA LEU A 43 2.10 -9.87 12.18
C LEU A 43 2.87 -10.60 13.30
N PRO A 44 2.30 -11.65 13.92
CA PRO A 44 2.97 -12.33 15.02
C PRO A 44 4.28 -12.97 14.57
N GLY A 45 5.25 -13.03 15.48
CA GLY A 45 6.52 -13.70 15.25
C GLY A 45 6.35 -15.23 15.21
N GLY A 46 6.87 -15.87 14.17
CA GLY A 46 6.95 -17.33 14.07
C GLY A 46 5.87 -17.95 13.18
N ALA A 47 6.30 -18.89 12.33
CA ALA A 47 5.47 -19.50 11.30
C ALA A 47 4.21 -20.20 11.86
N ALA A 48 4.31 -20.84 13.03
CA ALA A 48 3.18 -21.55 13.64
C ALA A 48 2.04 -20.61 14.10
N LEU A 49 2.36 -19.36 14.45
CA LEU A 49 1.34 -18.34 14.77
C LEU A 49 0.80 -17.71 13.49
N GLN A 50 1.68 -17.37 12.55
CA GLN A 50 1.32 -16.79 11.25
C GLN A 50 0.40 -17.71 10.43
N ALA A 51 0.53 -19.03 10.56
CA ALA A 51 -0.36 -19.98 9.89
C ALA A 51 -1.80 -20.00 10.44
N ARG A 52 -2.04 -19.42 11.64
CA ARG A 52 -3.35 -19.41 12.31
C ARG A 52 -4.04 -18.05 12.32
N VAL A 53 -3.38 -16.99 11.87
CA VAL A 53 -4.00 -15.67 11.88
C VAL A 53 -5.09 -15.56 10.81
N GLU A 54 -6.21 -14.96 11.17
CA GLU A 54 -7.25 -14.54 10.22
C GLU A 54 -7.04 -13.05 9.91
N PRO A 55 -6.89 -12.65 8.64
CA PRO A 55 -6.74 -11.25 8.28
C PRO A 55 -8.03 -10.47 8.55
N ILE A 56 -7.90 -9.28 9.13
CA ILE A 56 -8.98 -8.30 9.27
C ILE A 56 -8.84 -7.32 8.11
N TYR A 57 -9.87 -7.25 7.28
CA TYR A 57 -9.87 -6.40 6.09
C TYR A 57 -10.70 -5.14 6.28
N GLU A 58 -10.15 -4.03 5.81
CA GLU A 58 -10.91 -2.85 5.42
C GLU A 58 -11.18 -2.93 3.90
N THR A 59 -12.31 -2.39 3.44
CA THR A 59 -12.69 -2.38 2.03
C THR A 59 -12.83 -0.94 1.56
N LEU A 60 -12.12 -0.60 0.49
CA LEU A 60 -12.21 0.67 -0.20
C LEU A 60 -12.87 0.45 -1.56
N GLU A 61 -13.55 1.49 -2.05
CA GLU A 61 -14.00 1.55 -3.43
C GLU A 61 -12.78 1.46 -4.36
N GLY A 62 -12.86 0.58 -5.36
CA GLY A 62 -11.84 0.44 -6.38
C GLY A 62 -11.98 1.50 -7.48
N TRP A 63 -11.38 1.25 -8.63
CA TRP A 63 -11.44 2.13 -9.80
C TRP A 63 -11.43 1.30 -11.08
N GLN A 64 -12.11 1.82 -12.11
CA GLN A 64 -12.25 1.15 -13.40
C GLN A 64 -11.29 1.71 -14.45
N GLU A 65 -10.86 2.96 -14.28
CA GLU A 65 -9.89 3.61 -15.15
C GLU A 65 -8.49 3.02 -14.96
N THR A 66 -7.63 3.17 -15.97
CA THR A 66 -6.27 2.65 -15.86
C THR A 66 -5.34 3.64 -15.14
N THR A 67 -4.44 3.11 -14.32
CA THR A 67 -3.28 3.81 -13.77
C THR A 67 -2.01 3.53 -14.58
N PHE A 68 -2.06 2.61 -15.55
CA PHE A 68 -0.90 2.16 -16.33
C PHE A 68 -0.21 3.32 -17.05
N GLY A 69 1.09 3.49 -16.78
CA GLY A 69 1.91 4.52 -17.43
C GLY A 69 1.67 5.95 -16.93
N ALA A 70 0.88 6.15 -15.87
CA ALA A 70 0.72 7.47 -15.25
C ALA A 70 2.05 7.96 -14.65
N ARG A 71 2.37 9.23 -14.90
CA ARG A 71 3.62 9.91 -14.53
C ARG A 71 3.39 11.05 -13.55
N THR A 72 2.15 11.45 -13.30
CA THR A 72 1.79 12.45 -12.29
C THR A 72 0.55 12.05 -11.49
N TRP A 73 0.36 12.63 -10.29
CA TRP A 73 -0.84 12.41 -9.48
C TRP A 73 -2.13 12.82 -10.17
N ALA A 74 -2.08 13.86 -11.00
CA ALA A 74 -3.24 14.36 -11.71
C ALA A 74 -3.75 13.39 -12.79
N GLU A 75 -2.91 12.45 -13.21
CA GLU A 75 -3.26 11.41 -14.19
C GLU A 75 -3.88 10.17 -13.51
N LEU A 76 -3.79 10.06 -12.18
CA LEU A 76 -4.36 8.93 -11.45
C LEU A 76 -5.86 9.13 -11.19
N PRO A 77 -6.66 8.05 -11.22
CA PRO A 77 -8.05 8.09 -10.79
C PRO A 77 -8.16 8.50 -9.31
N ALA A 78 -9.20 9.25 -8.97
CA ALA A 78 -9.37 9.78 -7.61
C ALA A 78 -9.42 8.68 -6.53
N GLN A 79 -9.96 7.50 -6.85
CA GLN A 79 -10.00 6.38 -5.90
C GLN A 79 -8.61 5.73 -5.73
N ALA A 80 -7.81 5.65 -6.79
CA ALA A 80 -6.42 5.20 -6.70
C ALA A 80 -5.61 6.15 -5.79
N ILE A 81 -5.80 7.46 -5.94
CA ILE A 81 -5.18 8.47 -5.06
C ILE A 81 -5.56 8.23 -3.60
N LYS A 82 -6.87 8.05 -3.31
CA LYS A 82 -7.34 7.76 -1.95
C LYS A 82 -6.76 6.47 -1.39
N TYR A 83 -6.67 5.42 -2.21
CA TYR A 83 -6.04 4.17 -1.82
C TYR A 83 -4.58 4.38 -1.39
N VAL A 84 -3.79 5.11 -2.18
CA VAL A 84 -2.39 5.40 -1.84
C VAL A 84 -2.30 6.20 -0.53
N ARG A 85 -3.13 7.23 -0.35
CA ARG A 85 -3.17 8.03 0.91
C ARG A 85 -3.56 7.17 2.11
N HIS A 86 -4.54 6.30 1.95
CA HIS A 86 -4.96 5.39 3.02
C HIS A 86 -3.85 4.41 3.41
N ILE A 87 -3.08 3.92 2.44
CA ILE A 87 -1.90 3.12 2.72
C ILE A 87 -0.87 3.92 3.55
N GLU A 88 -0.59 5.17 3.19
CA GLU A 88 0.33 6.04 3.97
C GLU A 88 -0.10 6.17 5.44
N GLU A 89 -1.41 6.39 5.68
CA GLU A 89 -1.99 6.48 7.02
C GLU A 89 -1.85 5.17 7.80
N LEU A 90 -2.14 4.03 7.15
CA LEU A 90 -2.05 2.71 7.77
C LEU A 90 -0.63 2.25 8.09
N ILE A 91 0.38 2.76 7.39
CA ILE A 91 1.78 2.37 7.64
C ILE A 91 2.59 3.44 8.37
N GLU A 92 2.00 4.63 8.58
CA GLU A 92 2.63 5.80 9.20
C GLU A 92 3.94 6.19 8.51
N CYS A 93 3.97 6.05 7.18
CA CYS A 93 5.15 6.26 6.35
C CYS A 93 4.72 6.76 4.96
N PRO A 94 5.34 7.81 4.41
CA PRO A 94 4.94 8.35 3.12
C PRO A 94 5.28 7.40 1.96
N VAL A 95 4.48 7.44 0.91
CA VAL A 95 4.80 6.83 -0.39
C VAL A 95 5.61 7.85 -1.16
N THR A 96 6.93 7.65 -1.21
CA THR A 96 7.87 8.59 -1.87
C THR A 96 8.05 8.28 -3.36
N LEU A 97 7.69 7.07 -3.77
CA LEU A 97 7.76 6.62 -5.16
C LEU A 97 6.56 5.73 -5.47
N LEU A 98 5.92 5.95 -6.61
CA LEU A 98 4.81 5.14 -7.09
C LEU A 98 5.11 4.64 -8.51
N SER A 99 5.26 3.33 -8.68
CA SER A 99 5.43 2.70 -9.99
C SER A 99 4.09 2.25 -10.54
N THR A 100 3.81 2.67 -11.77
CA THR A 100 2.54 2.48 -12.48
C THR A 100 2.67 1.57 -13.69
N SER A 101 3.88 1.09 -13.99
CA SER A 101 4.12 0.02 -14.97
C SER A 101 5.50 -0.64 -14.72
N PRO A 102 5.85 -1.71 -15.45
CA PRO A 102 7.20 -2.28 -15.45
C PRO A 102 8.29 -1.35 -16.03
N GLU A 103 7.91 -0.31 -16.78
CA GLU A 103 8.84 0.59 -17.44
C GLU A 103 9.46 1.59 -16.46
N ARG A 104 10.75 1.88 -16.63
CA ARG A 104 11.50 2.74 -15.71
C ARG A 104 10.96 4.17 -15.62
N GLU A 105 10.43 4.68 -16.72
CA GLU A 105 9.92 6.06 -16.79
C GLU A 105 8.52 6.23 -16.20
N ASP A 106 7.81 5.13 -15.94
CA ASP A 106 6.44 5.14 -15.45
C ASP A 106 6.44 5.07 -13.93
N THR A 107 7.07 6.10 -13.36
CA THR A 107 7.29 6.26 -11.93
C THR A 107 6.98 7.69 -11.53
N ILE A 108 6.09 7.85 -10.56
CA ILE A 108 5.73 9.13 -9.97
C ILE A 108 6.61 9.35 -8.74
N LEU A 109 7.50 10.35 -8.80
CA LEU A 109 8.33 10.76 -7.68
C LEU A 109 7.58 11.77 -6.81
N MET A 110 7.32 11.40 -5.56
CA MET A 110 6.55 12.18 -4.59
C MET A 110 7.44 13.07 -3.72
N LYS A 111 8.57 12.52 -3.30
CA LYS A 111 9.66 13.25 -2.64
C LYS A 111 10.95 12.68 -3.23
N ASP A 112 11.85 13.55 -3.68
CA ASP A 112 13.18 13.11 -4.07
C ASP A 112 13.89 12.55 -2.83
N PRO A 113 14.28 11.26 -2.81
CA PRO A 113 14.97 10.67 -1.66
C PRO A 113 16.38 11.24 -1.44
N PHE A 114 16.90 12.06 -2.36
CA PHE A 114 18.21 12.69 -2.30
C PHE A 114 18.16 14.21 -2.07
N GLU A 115 16.97 14.82 -2.05
CA GLU A 115 16.79 16.21 -1.65
C GLU A 115 16.44 16.29 -0.15
N ASP A 116 17.07 17.24 0.55
CA ASP A 116 16.90 17.47 2.01
C ASP A 116 15.44 17.79 2.39
#